data_AF-A0A6J7UH52-F1
#
_entry.id   AF-A0A6J7UH52-F1
#
_cell.length_a   1.000
_cell.length_b   1.000
_cell.length_c   1.000
_cell.angle_alpha   90.00
_cell.angle_beta   90.00
_cell.angle_gamma   90.00
#
_symmetry.space_group_name_H-M   'P 1'
#
loop_
_entity.id
_entity.type
_entity.pdbx_description
1 polymer ?
#
loop_
_entity_poly.entity_id
_entity_poly.type
_entity_poly.pdbx_seq_one_letter_code
_entity_poly.pdbx_strand_id
1 'polypeptide(L)'
;MGINAVITSPGSVDMYSPKVVRATAGSLWHIPLYSGITLATLSEKFPTMTKLALSAQGSTSLLELENVGDCVAIFGNEARGIDTLISGDVVAVNIPMKGNAESLNLSAAASIVMFHLAAL
;
A
#
# COMPACT_ATOMS: atom_id res chain seq x y z
N MET A 1 4.00 12.89 1.89
CA MET A 1 4.17 12.24 3.20
C MET A 1 5.48 11.42 3.25
N GLY A 2 6.60 11.94 2.74
CA GLY A 2 7.91 11.26 2.86
C GLY A 2 8.10 9.93 2.12
N ILE A 3 7.12 9.45 1.34
CA ILE A 3 7.24 8.19 0.58
C ILE A 3 8.23 8.32 -0.57
N ASN A 4 9.04 7.28 -0.81
CA ASN A 4 10.11 7.30 -1.79
C ASN A 4 9.67 6.95 -3.22
N ALA A 5 8.60 6.19 -3.41
CA ALA A 5 8.08 5.80 -4.71
C ALA A 5 6.62 5.32 -4.64
N VAL A 6 5.92 5.35 -5.78
CA VAL A 6 4.64 4.66 -5.97
C VAL A 6 4.80 3.60 -7.05
N ILE A 7 4.30 2.40 -6.77
CA ILE A 7 4.39 1.24 -7.66
C ILE A 7 2.98 0.72 -7.92
N THR A 8 2.65 0.40 -9.18
CA THR A 8 1.41 -0.30 -9.52
C THR A 8 1.67 -1.67 -10.14
N SER A 9 0.78 -2.61 -9.83
CA SER A 9 0.77 -3.94 -10.42
C SER A 9 0.24 -3.93 -11.86
N PRO A 10 0.53 -4.97 -12.66
CA PRO A 10 -0.06 -5.13 -13.99
C PRO A 10 -1.59 -5.06 -13.95
N GLY A 11 -2.19 -4.44 -14.98
CA GLY A 11 -3.64 -4.25 -15.06
C GLY A 11 -4.17 -3.07 -14.24
N SER A 12 -3.30 -2.27 -13.63
CA SER A 12 -3.67 -1.00 -13.02
C SER A 12 -3.99 0.07 -14.08
N VAL A 13 -4.74 1.09 -13.67
CA VAL A 13 -5.05 2.24 -14.52
C VAL A 13 -3.79 3.01 -14.93
N ASP A 14 -3.87 3.71 -16.07
CA ASP A 14 -2.80 4.60 -16.51
C ASP A 14 -2.61 5.77 -15.53
N MET A 15 -1.40 5.84 -14.96
CA MET A 15 -0.97 6.87 -14.01
C MET A 15 -0.96 8.28 -14.60
N TYR A 16 -0.86 8.41 -15.93
CA TYR A 16 -0.81 9.70 -16.63
C TYR A 16 -2.16 10.09 -17.24
N SER A 17 -3.20 9.30 -17.02
CA SER A 17 -4.55 9.65 -17.47
C SER A 17 -5.02 10.96 -16.81
N PRO A 18 -5.83 11.80 -17.48
CA PRO A 18 -6.25 13.11 -16.96
C PRO A 18 -6.91 13.03 -15.58
N LYS A 19 -7.63 11.94 -15.29
CA LYS A 19 -8.28 11.72 -14.00
C LYS A 19 -7.25 11.49 -12.88
N VAL A 20 -6.22 10.67 -13.12
CA VAL A 20 -5.18 10.39 -12.13
C VAL A 20 -4.32 11.63 -11.90
N VAL A 21 -3.87 12.29 -12.97
CA VAL A 21 -3.07 13.53 -12.89
C VAL A 21 -3.78 14.57 -12.01
N ARG A 22 -5.07 14.81 -12.27
CA ARG A 22 -5.87 15.75 -11.46
C ARG A 22 -6.00 15.33 -10.00
N ALA A 23 -6.18 14.04 -9.73
CA ALA A 23 -6.33 13.52 -8.37
C ALA A 23 -5.05 13.66 -7.53
N THR A 24 -3.87 13.67 -8.15
CA THR A 24 -2.59 13.81 -7.43
C THR A 24 -2.32 15.20 -6.86
N ALA A 25 -3.10 16.21 -7.31
CA ALA A 25 -2.89 17.63 -6.96
C ALA A 25 -1.43 18.09 -7.15
N GLY A 26 -0.75 17.60 -8.20
CA GLY A 26 0.64 17.96 -8.53
C GLY A 26 1.70 17.01 -7.97
N SER A 27 1.36 16.14 -7.01
CA SER A 27 2.32 15.21 -6.38
C SER A 27 2.96 14.23 -7.37
N LEU A 28 2.28 13.94 -8.49
CA LEU A 28 2.76 13.04 -9.55
C LEU A 28 4.17 13.38 -10.05
N TRP A 29 4.56 14.65 -10.01
CA TRP A 29 5.83 15.14 -10.55
C TRP A 29 6.97 15.16 -9.53
N HIS A 30 6.68 14.83 -8.28
CA HIS A 30 7.63 14.94 -7.16
C HIS A 30 8.03 13.59 -6.58
N ILE A 31 7.50 12.49 -7.10
CA ILE A 31 7.76 11.13 -6.62
C ILE A 31 7.98 10.17 -7.80
N PRO A 32 9.00 9.29 -7.74
CA PRO A 32 9.17 8.22 -8.71
C PRO A 32 7.95 7.32 -8.83
N LEU A 33 7.59 6.98 -10.07
CA LEU A 33 6.46 6.12 -10.40
C LEU A 33 6.94 4.91 -11.19
N TYR A 34 6.50 3.73 -10.80
CA TYR A 34 6.78 2.47 -11.51
C TYR A 34 5.48 1.74 -11.80
N SER A 35 5.24 1.41 -13.06
CA SER A 35 4.01 0.75 -13.49
C SER A 35 4.27 -0.69 -13.96
N GLY A 36 3.33 -1.60 -13.67
CA GLY A 36 3.38 -2.96 -14.19
C GLY A 36 4.36 -3.88 -13.46
N ILE A 37 4.71 -3.56 -12.21
CA ILE A 37 5.63 -4.39 -11.41
C ILE A 37 4.83 -5.42 -10.61
N THR A 38 5.14 -6.70 -10.80
CA THR A 38 4.51 -7.78 -10.02
C THR A 38 5.10 -7.85 -8.61
N LEU A 39 4.32 -8.38 -7.66
CA LEU A 39 4.82 -8.62 -6.30
C LEU A 39 6.03 -9.57 -6.30
N ALA A 40 6.05 -10.58 -7.18
CA ALA A 40 7.19 -11.49 -7.34
C ALA A 40 8.47 -10.73 -7.73
N THR A 41 8.38 -9.83 -8.73
CA THR A 41 9.52 -9.00 -9.16
C THR A 41 10.01 -8.08 -8.03
N LEU A 42 9.07 -7.52 -7.26
CA LEU A 42 9.40 -6.67 -6.11
C LEU A 42 10.13 -7.46 -5.02
N SER A 43 9.63 -8.65 -4.69
CA SER A 43 10.22 -9.55 -3.69
C SER A 43 11.60 -10.06 -4.11
N GLU A 44 11.81 -10.36 -5.39
CA GLU A 44 13.11 -10.77 -5.93
C GLU A 44 14.15 -9.64 -5.83
N LYS A 45 13.75 -8.41 -6.17
CA LYS A 45 14.65 -7.25 -6.17
C LYS A 45 14.94 -6.72 -4.77
N PHE A 46 13.99 -6.85 -3.84
CA PHE A 46 14.08 -6.35 -2.48
C PHE A 46 13.71 -7.45 -1.47
N PRO A 47 14.54 -8.51 -1.35
CA PRO A 47 14.21 -9.67 -0.53
C PRO A 47 14.10 -9.34 0.96
N THR A 48 14.91 -8.38 1.43
CA THR A 48 14.97 -7.97 2.84
C THR A 48 13.99 -6.87 3.22
N MET A 49 13.24 -6.31 2.26
CA MET A 49 12.31 -5.22 2.53
C MET A 49 11.02 -5.77 3.14
N THR A 50 10.55 -5.14 4.22
CA THR A 50 9.33 -5.54 4.92
C THR A 50 8.11 -5.29 4.03
N LYS A 51 7.28 -6.32 3.81
CA LYS A 51 6.07 -6.22 2.96
C LYS A 51 4.84 -6.19 3.85
N LEU A 52 4.15 -5.06 3.87
CA LEU A 52 2.92 -4.87 4.63
C LEU A 52 1.72 -4.96 3.68
N ALA A 53 0.93 -6.03 3.77
CA ALA A 53 -0.31 -6.16 3.01
C ALA A 53 -1.48 -5.60 3.81
N LEU A 54 -2.13 -4.57 3.28
CA LEU A 54 -3.25 -3.92 3.96
C LEU A 54 -4.56 -4.64 3.65
N SER A 55 -5.16 -5.25 4.67
CA SER A 55 -6.41 -5.99 4.59
C SER A 55 -7.26 -5.73 5.83
N ALA A 56 -8.58 -5.61 5.67
CA ALA A 56 -9.49 -5.46 6.81
C ALA A 56 -9.43 -6.68 7.75
N GLN A 57 -9.09 -7.85 7.20
CA GLN A 57 -8.91 -9.12 7.92
C GLN A 57 -7.44 -9.37 8.31
N GLY A 58 -6.56 -8.36 8.20
CA GLY A 58 -5.16 -8.49 8.59
C GLY A 58 -5.00 -8.89 10.06
N SER A 59 -4.02 -9.73 10.37
CA SER A 59 -3.79 -10.26 11.72
C SER A 59 -3.09 -9.28 12.67
N THR A 60 -2.39 -8.28 12.12
CA THR A 60 -1.62 -7.30 12.89
C THR A 60 -2.28 -5.94 12.78
N SER A 61 -2.46 -5.25 13.90
CA SER A 61 -2.99 -3.89 13.88
C SER A 61 -1.94 -2.91 13.37
N LEU A 62 -2.34 -1.93 12.55
CA LEU A 62 -1.48 -0.81 12.16
C LEU A 62 -0.89 -0.12 13.39
N LEU A 63 -1.64 -0.05 14.49
CA LEU A 63 -1.21 0.60 15.73
C LEU A 63 -0.16 -0.21 16.51
N GLU A 64 0.04 -1.49 16.18
CA GLU A 64 1.04 -2.36 16.80
C GLU A 64 2.35 -2.38 16.01
N LEU A 65 2.43 -1.68 14.88
CA LEU A 65 3.65 -1.60 14.10
C LEU A 65 4.65 -0.66 14.77
N GLU A 66 5.80 -1.21 15.13
CA GLU A 66 6.95 -0.47 15.64
C GLU A 66 8.20 -0.86 14.84
N ASN A 67 9.08 0.09 14.53
CA ASN A 67 10.38 -0.16 13.88
C ASN A 67 10.33 -1.04 12.61
N VAL A 68 9.47 -0.69 11.65
CA VAL A 68 9.25 -1.48 10.42
C VAL A 68 10.47 -1.46 9.48
N GLY A 69 11.38 -0.49 9.64
CA GLY A 69 12.53 -0.29 8.75
C GLY A 69 12.10 0.03 7.31
N ASP A 70 12.95 -0.33 6.34
CA ASP A 70 12.60 -0.21 4.93
C ASP A 70 11.43 -1.13 4.59
N CYS A 71 10.33 -0.54 4.12
CA CYS A 71 9.10 -1.28 3.89
C CYS A 71 8.37 -0.86 2.61
N VAL A 72 7.51 -1.77 2.14
CA VAL A 72 6.51 -1.51 1.12
C VAL A 72 5.11 -1.78 1.67
N ALA A 73 4.27 -0.75 1.65
CA ALA A 73 2.85 -0.88 1.93
C ALA A 73 2.11 -1.27 0.64
N ILE A 74 1.46 -2.41 0.66
CA ILE A 74 0.77 -3.01 -0.48
C ILE A 74 -0.73 -2.86 -0.24
N PHE A 75 -1.42 -2.25 -1.21
CA PHE A 75 -2.86 -2.04 -1.15
C PHE A 75 -3.57 -2.84 -2.24
N GLY A 76 -4.68 -3.46 -1.85
CA GLY A 76 -5.49 -4.30 -2.72
C GLY A 76 -6.44 -3.51 -3.59
N ASN A 77 -6.86 -4.13 -4.68
CA ASN A 77 -8.06 -3.66 -5.37
C ASN A 77 -9.29 -3.97 -4.49
N GLU A 78 -10.15 -2.98 -4.29
CA GLU A 78 -11.41 -3.05 -3.55
C GLU A 78 -12.28 -4.26 -3.95
N ALA A 79 -12.17 -4.74 -5.20
CA ALA A 79 -12.96 -5.87 -5.71
C ALA A 79 -12.39 -7.28 -5.46
N ARG A 80 -11.09 -7.42 -5.15
CA ARG A 80 -10.43 -8.74 -5.07
C ARG A 80 -9.55 -8.95 -3.83
N GLY A 81 -9.26 -7.90 -3.05
CA GLY A 81 -8.40 -7.99 -1.87
C GLY A 81 -6.94 -8.38 -2.17
N ILE A 82 -6.14 -8.59 -1.12
CA ILE A 82 -4.73 -9.06 -1.20
C ILE A 82 -4.61 -10.51 -0.71
N ASP A 83 -5.69 -11.15 -0.27
CA ASP A 83 -5.62 -12.41 0.50
C ASP A 83 -4.92 -13.58 -0.23
N THR A 84 -4.85 -13.55 -1.56
CA THR A 84 -4.12 -14.54 -2.37
C THR A 84 -2.61 -14.29 -2.49
N LEU A 85 -2.12 -13.12 -2.07
CA LEU A 85 -0.72 -12.71 -2.13
C LEU A 85 0.00 -12.85 -0.77
N ILE A 86 -0.74 -13.16 0.31
CA ILE A 86 -0.20 -13.37 1.65
C ILE A 86 0.50 -14.74 1.66
N SER A 87 1.81 -14.74 1.41
CA SER A 87 2.68 -15.92 1.50
C SER A 87 4.00 -15.52 2.14
N GLY A 88 4.49 -16.35 3.08
CA GLY A 88 5.83 -16.34 3.68
C GLY A 88 6.30 -15.05 4.36
N ASP A 89 6.54 -14.01 3.56
CA ASP A 89 7.28 -12.80 3.92
C ASP A 89 6.40 -11.54 3.93
N VAL A 90 5.08 -11.71 4.05
CA VAL A 90 4.11 -10.61 4.02
C VAL A 90 3.37 -10.53 5.35
N VAL A 91 3.46 -9.37 6.00
CA VAL A 91 2.72 -9.06 7.23
C VAL A 91 1.36 -8.50 6.84
N ALA A 92 0.29 -9.18 7.24
CA ALA A 92 -1.08 -8.73 7.01
C ALA A 92 -1.48 -7.70 8.06
N VAL A 93 -1.67 -6.45 7.66
CA VAL A 93 -1.93 -5.31 8.52
C VAL A 93 -3.36 -4.80 8.33
N ASN A 94 -4.09 -4.58 9.42
CA ASN A 94 -5.41 -3.95 9.40
C ASN A 94 -5.34 -2.52 9.98
N ILE A 95 -6.28 -1.65 9.57
CA ILE A 95 -6.55 -0.40 10.29
C ILE A 95 -7.69 -0.70 11.27
N PRO A 96 -7.47 -0.58 12.60
CA PRO A 96 -8.53 -0.83 13.56
C PRO A 96 -9.68 0.15 13.36
N MET A 97 -10.87 -0.40 13.10
CA MET A 97 -12.09 0.38 12.90
C MET A 97 -13.07 0.09 14.03
N LYS A 98 -13.67 1.16 14.59
CA LYS A 98 -14.79 1.05 15.52
C LYS A 98 -16.10 1.19 14.74
N GLY A 99 -17.07 0.33 15.03
CA GLY A 99 -18.42 0.37 14.42
C GLY A 99 -18.62 -0.69 13.34
N ASN A 100 -19.62 -0.48 12.48
CA ASN A 100 -20.10 -1.47 11.51
C ASN A 100 -19.52 -1.31 10.10
N ALA A 101 -18.57 -0.39 9.90
CA ALA A 101 -17.95 -0.22 8.60
C ALA A 101 -17.00 -1.40 8.35
N GLU A 102 -17.11 -2.02 7.17
CA GLU A 102 -16.30 -3.20 6.81
C GLU A 102 -14.97 -2.83 6.15
N SER A 103 -14.87 -1.63 5.58
CA SER A 103 -13.66 -1.13 4.95
C SER A 103 -13.66 0.41 4.85
N LEU A 104 -12.48 0.96 4.55
CA LEU A 104 -12.29 2.36 4.18
C LEU A 104 -12.09 2.46 2.67
N ASN A 105 -12.43 3.61 2.09
CA ASN A 105 -11.99 3.93 0.74
C ASN A 105 -10.46 3.84 0.65
N LEU A 106 -9.95 3.29 -0.46
CA LEU A 106 -8.52 3.06 -0.67
C LEU A 106 -7.65 4.28 -0.41
N SER A 107 -8.07 5.48 -0.85
CA SER A 107 -7.30 6.72 -0.65
C SER A 107 -7.19 7.12 0.83
N ALA A 108 -8.27 6.93 1.60
CA ALA A 108 -8.28 7.22 3.03
C ALA A 108 -7.40 6.22 3.80
N ALA A 109 -7.52 4.92 3.49
CA ALA A 109 -6.68 3.88 4.07
C ALA A 109 -5.19 4.15 3.79
N ALA A 110 -4.84 4.44 2.53
CA ALA A 110 -3.48 4.77 2.15
C ALA A 110 -2.96 6.02 2.88
N SER A 111 -3.79 7.05 3.04
CA SER A 111 -3.42 8.26 3.76
C SER A 111 -3.09 7.99 5.23
N ILE A 112 -3.90 7.18 5.93
CA ILE A 112 -3.68 6.80 7.33
C ILE A 112 -2.40 5.98 7.48
N VAL A 113 -2.21 4.98 6.62
CA VAL A 113 -1.03 4.10 6.65
C VAL A 113 0.24 4.90 6.38
N MET A 114 0.25 5.73 5.33
CA MET A 114 1.41 6.58 5.01
C MET A 114 1.74 7.55 6.14
N PHE A 115 0.73 8.16 6.77
CA PHE A 115 0.95 9.06 7.90
C PHE A 115 1.56 8.32 9.10
N HIS A 116 1.04 7.13 9.42
CA HIS A 116 1.54 6.32 10.52
C HIS A 116 2.97 5.87 10.28
N LEU A 117 3.27 5.30 9.09
CA LEU A 117 4.61 4.83 8.76
C LEU A 117 5.65 5.95 8.71
N ALA A 118 5.26 7.16 8.28
CA ALA A 118 6.17 8.32 8.27
C ALA A 118 6.47 8.88 9.68
N ALA A 119 5.72 8.46 10.70
CA ALA A 119 5.90 8.86 12.09
C ALA A 119 6.70 7.83 12.92
N LEU A 120 6.98 6.65 12.34
CA LEU A 120 7.87 5.63 12.92
C LEU A 120 9.33 5.96 12.62
#